data_AF-A0A355UC10-F1
#
_entry.id   AF-A0A355UC10-F1
#
_cell.length_a   1.000
_cell.length_b   1.000
_cell.length_c   1.000
_cell.angle_alpha   90.00
_cell.angle_beta   90.00
_cell.angle_gamma   90.00
#
_symmetry.space_group_name_H-M   'P 1'
#
loop_
_entity.id
_entity.type
_entity.pdbx_description
1 polymer ?
#
loop_
_entity_poly.entity_id
_entity_poly.type
_entity_poly.pdbx_seq_one_letter_code
_entity_poly.pdbx_strand_id
1 'polypeptide(L)'
;MKLFYTLIALLIGQLSMAQEMDSFTNYHMNAARTLLESKDGNLLMGAYGEVHYEQPFGNNTQYNGDLDAERMVLLFGYKFNNKTSFISEIEIEHIKEVYL
;
A
#
# COMPACT_ATOMS: atom_id res chain seq x y z
N MET A 1 -28.49 20.85 45.29
CA MET A 1 -28.65 21.16 43.85
C MET A 1 -27.37 21.67 43.21
N LYS A 2 -26.72 22.72 43.75
CA LYS A 2 -25.44 23.23 43.19
C LYS A 2 -24.34 22.17 43.05
N LEU A 3 -24.20 21.30 44.06
CA LEU A 3 -23.21 20.20 44.08
C LEU A 3 -23.46 19.14 42.98
N PHE A 4 -24.71 18.97 42.57
CA PHE A 4 -25.09 18.00 41.54
C PHE A 4 -24.69 18.50 40.15
N TYR A 5 -24.93 19.78 39.86
CA TYR A 5 -24.49 20.39 38.60
C TYR A 5 -22.97 20.46 38.48
N THR A 6 -22.25 20.69 39.57
CA THR A 6 -20.77 20.66 39.56
C THR A 6 -20.22 19.27 39.29
N LEU A 7 -20.88 18.22 39.80
CA LEU A 7 -20.46 16.83 39.54
C LEU A 7 -20.68 16.44 38.08
N ILE A 8 -21.82 16.85 37.50
CA ILE A 8 -22.12 16.63 36.08
C ILE A 8 -21.12 17.35 35.17
N ALA A 9 -20.79 18.61 35.48
CA ALA A 9 -19.80 19.37 34.70
C ALA A 9 -18.41 18.72 34.73
N LEU A 10 -18.01 18.17 35.90
CA LEU A 10 -16.75 17.45 36.04
C LEU A 10 -16.72 16.16 35.20
N LEU A 11 -17.84 15.43 35.16
CA LEU A 11 -17.99 14.20 34.38
C LEU A 11 -17.89 14.46 32.87
N ILE A 12 -18.53 15.53 32.40
CA ILE A 12 -18.50 15.94 30.98
C ILE A 12 -17.08 16.35 30.56
N GLY A 13 -16.35 17.05 31.44
CA GLY A 13 -14.96 17.44 31.17
C GLY A 13 -14.01 16.26 30.96
N GLN A 14 -14.27 15.11 31.60
CA GLN A 14 -13.48 13.89 31.42
C GLN A 14 -13.78 13.17 30.11
N LEU A 15 -15.00 13.30 29.55
CA LEU A 15 -15.36 12.73 28.26
C LEU A 15 -14.65 13.43 27.08
N SER A 16 -14.34 14.73 27.21
CA SER A 16 -13.63 15.49 26.17
C SER A 16 -12.17 15.06 25.96
N MET A 17 -11.55 14.40 26.94
CA MET A 17 -10.17 13.92 26.87
C MET A 17 -10.08 12.43 26.47
N ALA A 18 -11.21 11.76 26.28
CA ALA A 18 -11.27 10.34 25.91
C ALA A 18 -11.20 10.10 24.39
N GLN A 19 -11.20 11.17 23.59
CA GLN A 19 -11.03 11.07 22.14
C GLN A 19 -9.53 11.04 21.82
N GLU A 20 -8.93 9.85 21.77
CA GLU A 20 -7.68 9.71 21.01
C GLU A 20 -8.01 9.90 19.52
N MET A 21 -7.35 10.87 18.89
CA MET A 21 -7.34 10.96 17.44
C MET A 21 -6.61 9.71 16.95
N ASP A 22 -7.30 8.87 16.17
CA ASP A 22 -6.71 7.66 15.60
C ASP A 22 -5.35 8.02 14.98
N SER A 23 -4.29 7.40 15.52
CA SER A 23 -2.94 7.78 15.14
C SER A 23 -2.75 7.44 13.67
N PHE A 24 -2.50 8.46 12.84
CA PHE A 24 -2.17 8.29 11.42
C PHE A 24 -0.93 7.39 11.16
N THR A 25 -0.29 6.88 12.22
CA THR A 25 0.88 5.98 12.17
C THR A 25 0.58 4.59 11.61
N ASN A 26 -0.69 4.16 11.52
CA ASN A 26 -1.08 2.84 11.00
C ASN A 26 -1.86 2.90 9.68
N TYR A 27 -1.59 3.88 8.82
CA TYR A 27 -2.11 3.82 7.46
C TYR A 27 -1.37 2.75 6.64
N HIS A 28 -2.11 1.81 6.07
CA HIS A 28 -1.57 0.88 5.10
C HIS A 28 -0.98 1.64 3.91
N MET A 29 0.35 1.54 3.75
CA MET A 29 1.11 2.09 2.64
C MET A 29 1.12 1.05 1.51
N ASN A 30 0.31 1.25 0.47
CA ASN A 30 0.40 0.46 -0.76
C ASN A 30 1.40 1.11 -1.73
N ALA A 31 1.81 0.37 -2.77
CA ALA A 31 2.79 0.84 -3.74
C ALA A 31 2.42 2.20 -4.36
N ALA A 32 1.13 2.41 -4.66
CA ALA A 32 0.58 3.66 -5.18
C ALA A 32 0.76 4.86 -4.22
N ARG A 33 0.55 4.65 -2.92
CA ARG A 33 0.70 5.70 -1.90
C ARG A 33 2.17 5.99 -1.59
N THR A 34 2.98 4.94 -1.47
CA THR A 34 4.44 5.08 -1.39
C THR A 34 4.95 5.88 -2.58
N LEU A 35 4.46 5.60 -3.79
CA LEU A 35 4.81 6.35 -4.98
C LEU A 35 4.48 7.84 -4.83
N LEU A 36 3.25 8.21 -4.45
CA LEU A 36 2.83 9.61 -4.25
C LEU A 36 3.57 10.36 -3.13
N GLU A 37 4.11 9.64 -2.16
CA GLU A 37 4.85 10.19 -1.02
C GLU A 37 6.38 10.17 -1.26
N SER A 38 6.87 9.49 -2.31
CA SER A 38 8.30 9.11 -2.44
C SER A 38 9.28 10.18 -2.96
N LYS A 39 8.86 11.38 -3.35
CA LYS A 39 9.80 12.44 -3.77
C LYS A 39 9.16 13.82 -3.91
N ASP A 40 9.99 14.87 -3.83
CA ASP A 40 9.65 16.19 -4.36
C ASP A 40 9.64 16.14 -5.91
N GLY A 41 8.44 16.12 -6.48
CA GLY A 41 8.22 16.09 -7.92
C GLY A 41 6.77 15.75 -8.27
N ASN A 42 6.30 16.20 -9.43
CA ASN A 42 4.94 15.91 -9.86
C ASN A 42 4.83 14.56 -10.56
N LEU A 43 5.86 14.10 -11.29
CA LEU A 43 5.86 12.81 -11.97
C LEU A 43 6.60 11.76 -11.14
N LEU A 44 5.97 10.61 -10.94
CA LEU A 44 6.48 9.50 -10.18
C LEU A 44 6.30 8.21 -10.97
N MET A 45 7.31 7.36 -10.99
CA MET A 45 7.28 6.08 -11.69
C MET A 45 7.86 5.00 -10.79
N GLY A 46 7.20 3.86 -10.75
CA GLY A 46 7.63 2.67 -10.01
C GLY A 46 7.43 1.44 -10.88
N ALA A 47 8.21 0.40 -10.63
CA ALA A 47 8.03 -0.88 -11.27
C ALA A 47 8.44 -1.99 -10.31
N TYR A 48 7.77 -3.13 -10.40
CA TYR A 48 8.22 -4.37 -9.79
C TYR A 48 7.84 -5.55 -10.68
N GLY A 49 8.50 -6.68 -10.48
CA GLY A 49 8.21 -7.91 -11.18
C GLY A 49 8.42 -9.11 -10.28
N GLU A 50 7.78 -10.21 -10.65
CA GLU A 50 7.76 -11.48 -9.94
C GLU A 50 8.11 -12.59 -10.90
N VAL A 51 9.07 -13.42 -10.50
CA VAL A 51 9.51 -14.60 -11.23
C VAL A 51 9.49 -15.77 -10.27
N HIS A 52 8.82 -16.83 -10.65
CA HIS A 52 8.70 -18.05 -9.87
C HIS A 52 9.54 -19.16 -10.51
N TYR A 53 10.21 -19.93 -9.65
CA TYR A 53 10.85 -21.17 -10.05
C TYR A 53 10.27 -22.30 -9.19
N GLU A 54 9.63 -23.26 -9.84
CA GLU A 54 8.98 -24.38 -9.18
C GLU A 54 9.62 -25.69 -9.63
N GLN A 55 10.29 -26.39 -8.72
CA GLN A 55 10.85 -27.71 -9.00
C GLN A 55 10.34 -28.75 -8.00
N PRO A 56 9.59 -29.76 -8.46
CA PRO A 56 9.18 -30.87 -7.62
C PRO A 56 10.39 -31.67 -7.11
N PHE A 57 10.33 -32.11 -5.86
CA PHE A 57 11.34 -32.99 -5.28
C PHE A 57 10.94 -34.47 -5.44
N GLY A 58 11.86 -35.30 -5.89
CA GLY A 58 11.72 -36.76 -6.00
C GLY A 58 12.91 -37.48 -5.38
N ASN A 59 12.69 -38.68 -4.83
CA ASN A 59 13.74 -39.44 -4.13
C ASN A 59 14.94 -39.77 -5.05
N ASN A 60 14.69 -40.53 -6.12
CA ASN A 60 15.69 -40.85 -7.15
C ASN A 60 15.30 -40.32 -8.54
N THR A 61 14.20 -39.57 -8.63
CA THR A 61 13.69 -39.01 -9.89
C THR A 61 13.97 -37.52 -9.89
N GLN A 62 14.69 -37.06 -10.91
CA GLN A 62 14.85 -35.64 -11.17
C GLN A 62 13.65 -35.15 -12.00
N TYR A 63 13.03 -34.07 -11.54
CA TYR A 63 11.97 -33.37 -12.28
C TYR A 63 12.53 -32.08 -12.86
N ASN A 64 12.08 -31.73 -14.06
CA ASN A 64 12.37 -30.42 -14.62
C ASN A 64 11.71 -29.36 -13.75
N GLY A 65 12.44 -28.28 -13.46
CA GLY A 65 11.84 -27.09 -12.87
C GLY A 65 11.13 -26.26 -13.92
N ASP A 66 10.04 -25.62 -13.51
CA ASP A 66 9.34 -24.62 -14.29
C ASP A 66 9.78 -23.23 -13.85
N LEU A 67 10.04 -22.35 -14.81
CA LEU A 67 10.40 -20.96 -14.54
C LEU A 67 9.38 -20.08 -15.25
N ASP A 68 8.60 -19.33 -14.47
CA ASP A 68 7.59 -18.42 -14.99
C ASP A 68 7.88 -16.99 -14.55
N ALA A 69 7.85 -16.06 -15.50
CA ALA A 69 7.78 -14.64 -15.22
C ALA A 69 6.30 -14.30 -14.98
N GLU A 70 5.84 -14.65 -13.78
CA GLU A 70 4.44 -14.59 -13.36
C GLU A 70 3.83 -13.22 -13.65
N ARG A 71 4.55 -12.14 -13.29
CA ARG A 71 3.99 -10.79 -13.33
C ARG A 71 5.04 -9.69 -13.44
N MET A 72 4.71 -8.64 -14.19
CA MET A 72 5.39 -7.35 -14.17
C MET A 72 4.37 -6.23 -14.04
N VAL A 73 4.63 -5.31 -13.13
CA VAL A 73 3.76 -4.16 -12.86
C VAL A 73 4.55 -2.87 -13.03
N LEU A 74 3.99 -1.95 -13.82
CA LEU A 74 4.48 -0.60 -13.99
C LEU A 74 3.47 0.38 -13.39
N LEU A 75 3.91 1.16 -12.41
CA LEU A 75 3.12 2.21 -11.77
C LEU A 75 3.54 3.58 -12.28
N PHE A 76 2.56 4.37 -12.71
CA PHE A 76 2.73 5.76 -13.10
C PHE A 76 1.88 6.64 -12.19
N GLY A 77 2.47 7.69 -11.66
CA GLY A 77 1.81 8.65 -10.79
C GLY A 77 2.08 10.08 -11.24
N TYR A 78 1.04 10.91 -11.21
CA TYR A 78 1.19 12.35 -11.37
C TYR A 78 0.46 13.12 -10.26
N LYS A 79 1.18 13.95 -9.52
CA LYS A 79 0.63 14.84 -8.49
C LYS A 79 0.42 16.24 -9.09
N PHE A 80 -0.84 16.64 -9.27
CA PHE A 80 -1.17 17.98 -9.77
C PHE A 80 -1.03 19.03 -8.68
N ASN A 81 -1.45 18.69 -7.46
CA ASN A 81 -1.36 19.53 -6.26
C ASN A 81 -1.56 18.67 -5.00
N ASN A 82 -1.66 19.30 -3.82
CA ASN A 82 -1.82 18.61 -2.53
C ASN A 82 -3.16 17.85 -2.38
N LYS A 83 -4.14 18.08 -3.25
CA LYS A 83 -5.49 17.50 -3.20
C LYS A 83 -5.84 16.64 -4.42
N THR A 84 -5.03 16.66 -5.47
CA THR A 84 -5.34 15.97 -6.72
C THR A 84 -4.10 15.27 -7.26
N SER A 85 -4.22 13.95 -7.40
CA SER A 85 -3.24 13.08 -8.02
C SER A 85 -3.94 12.10 -8.97
N PHE A 86 -3.18 11.62 -9.93
CA PHE A 86 -3.54 10.54 -10.83
C PHE A 86 -2.56 9.39 -10.65
N ILE A 87 -3.05 8.16 -10.68
CA ILE A 87 -2.25 6.94 -10.61
C ILE A 87 -2.81 5.97 -11.64
N SER A 88 -1.93 5.34 -12.40
CA SER A 88 -2.27 4.23 -13.28
C SER A 88 -1.28 3.09 -13.13
N GLU A 89 -1.75 1.89 -13.42
CA GLU A 89 -0.98 0.67 -13.37
C GLU A 89 -1.09 -0.06 -14.70
N ILE A 90 0.03 -0.61 -15.17
CA ILE A 90 0.07 -1.57 -16.28
C ILE A 90 0.61 -2.87 -15.71
N GLU A 91 -0.23 -3.89 -15.69
CA GLU A 91 0.10 -5.24 -15.22
C GLU A 91 0.15 -6.19 -16.42
N ILE A 92 1.22 -6.97 -16.50
CA ILE A 92 1.42 -8.00 -17.52
C ILE A 92 1.68 -9.32 -16.79
N GLU A 93 0.84 -10.32 -17.04
CA GLU A 93 0.93 -11.65 -16.42
C GLU A 93 1.43 -12.70 -17.41
N HIS A 94 2.04 -13.77 -16.90
CA HIS A 94 2.58 -14.92 -17.65
C HIS A 94 3.45 -14.47 -18.84
N ILE A 95 4.49 -13.71 -18.52
CA ILE A 95 5.30 -13.01 -19.51
C ILE A 95 6.17 -14.01 -20.23
N LYS A 96 5.89 -14.20 -21.53
CA LYS A 96 6.79 -14.91 -22.44
C LYS A 96 7.74 -13.94 -23.13
N GLU A 97 7.18 -12.91 -23.75
CA GLU A 97 7.89 -11.88 -24.48
C GLU A 97 7.07 -10.57 -24.43
N VAL A 98 7.75 -9.42 -24.31
CA VAL A 98 7.11 -8.10 -24.39
C VAL A 98 7.72 -7.33 -25.55
N TYR A 99 6.88 -6.83 -26.45
CA TYR A 99 7.27 -5.96 -27.57
C TYR A 99 6.63 -4.58 -27.35
N LEU A 100 7.44 -3.52 -27.41
CA LEU A 100 7.04 -2.11 -27.18
C LEU A 100 7.11 -1.31 -28.48
#